data_AF-A0A822C0N0-F1
#
_entry.id   AF-A0A822C0N0-F1
#
_cell.length_a   1.000
_cell.length_b   1.000
_cell.length_c   1.000
_cell.angle_alpha   90.00
_cell.angle_beta   90.00
_cell.angle_gamma   90.00
#
_symmetry.space_group_name_H-M   'P 1'
#
loop_
_entity.id
_entity.type
_entity.pdbx_description
1 polymer ?
#
loop_
_entity_poly.entity_id
_entity_poly.type
_entity_poly.pdbx_seq_one_letter_code
_entity_poly.pdbx_strand_id
1 'polypeptide(L)'
;MILFEIKNTDQFKSKVGHKILHEKYVCHILHEARAILKTLPNNNRIDLSILHHIYIIGDLHGQLADLLHIFNANGLPAIDNQYIFNGD
;
A
#
# COMPACT_ATOMS: atom_id res chain seq x y z
N MET A 1 7.81 -16.17 -9.53
CA MET A 1 8.60 -16.32 -8.28
C MET A 1 9.27 -14.99 -7.99
N ILE A 2 8.66 -14.11 -7.18
CA ILE A 2 9.30 -12.85 -6.82
C ILE A 2 10.11 -13.09 -5.54
N LEU A 3 11.43 -13.14 -5.72
CA LEU A 3 12.43 -13.01 -4.65
C LEU A 3 12.61 -11.51 -4.41
N PHE A 4 12.24 -11.03 -3.22
CA PHE A 4 12.67 -9.73 -2.75
C PHE A 4 13.90 -9.96 -1.88
N GLU A 5 15.05 -9.48 -2.35
CA GLU A 5 16.26 -9.33 -1.55
C GLU A 5 16.18 -7.93 -0.91
N ILE A 6 15.91 -7.86 0.40
CA ILE A 6 15.92 -6.57 1.11
C ILE A 6 17.39 -6.18 1.28
N LYS A 7 17.91 -5.38 0.33
CA LYS A 7 19.23 -4.76 0.46
C LYS A 7 19.07 -3.45 1.22
N ASN A 8 19.69 -3.42 2.41
CA ASN A 8 19.94 -2.26 3.26
C ASN A 8 18.72 -1.46 3.75
N THR A 9 18.46 -1.55 5.06
CA THR A 9 17.42 -0.82 5.79
C THR A 9 17.68 0.69 5.92
N ASP A 10 18.82 1.18 5.46
CA ASP A 10 19.22 2.59 5.55
C ASP A 10 18.39 3.55 4.69
N GLN A 11 17.62 3.04 3.71
CA GLN A 11 16.79 3.86 2.82
C GLN A 11 15.44 4.29 3.43
N PHE A 12 15.03 3.74 4.57
CA PHE A 12 13.73 4.09 5.20
C PHE A 12 13.78 5.35 6.09
N LYS A 13 14.51 6.38 5.67
CA LYS A 13 14.58 7.68 6.35
C LYS A 13 13.88 8.75 5.52
N SER A 14 12.60 9.02 5.80
CA SER A 14 11.90 10.17 5.22
C SER A 14 12.00 11.41 6.13
N LYS A 15 12.16 12.57 5.51
CA LYS A 15 12.34 13.89 6.13
C LYS A 15 11.00 14.59 6.42
N VAL A 16 10.05 13.97 7.13
CA VAL A 16 8.95 14.71 7.79
C VAL A 16 8.49 13.90 9.01
N GLY A 17 8.69 14.43 10.23
CA GLY A 17 8.15 13.84 11.47
C GLY A 17 8.74 12.46 11.85
N HIS A 18 10.00 12.44 12.27
CA HIS A 18 10.82 11.24 12.47
C HIS A 18 10.33 10.26 13.56
N LYS A 19 9.45 9.33 13.19
CA LYS A 19 9.36 8.02 13.86
C LYS A 19 9.53 6.92 12.82
N ILE A 20 10.70 6.31 12.85
CA ILE A 20 11.00 5.13 12.02
C ILE A 20 10.29 3.94 12.67
N LEU A 21 9.58 3.16 11.85
CA LEU A 21 9.01 1.91 12.31
C LEU A 21 10.14 0.91 12.59
N HIS A 22 10.15 0.31 13.78
CA HIS A 22 11.14 -0.69 14.16
C HIS A 22 11.16 -1.85 13.14
N GLU A 23 12.35 -2.34 12.80
CA GLU A 23 12.57 -3.30 11.71
C GLU A 23 11.77 -4.60 11.88
N LYS A 24 11.62 -5.09 13.11
CA LYS A 24 10.71 -6.19 13.47
C LYS A 24 9.30 -6.02 12.89
N TYR A 25 8.70 -4.83 13.02
CA TYR A 25 7.34 -4.58 12.51
C TYR A 25 7.32 -4.43 10.99
N VAL A 26 8.35 -3.81 10.41
CA VAL A 26 8.50 -3.73 8.94
C VAL A 26 8.57 -5.14 8.34
N CYS A 27 9.43 -6.00 8.89
CA CYS A 27 9.56 -7.39 8.46
C CYS A 27 8.24 -8.15 8.58
N HIS A 28 7.49 -7.95 9.66
CA HIS A 28 6.20 -8.61 9.85
C HIS A 28 5.16 -8.16 8.82
N ILE A 29 5.02 -6.85 8.58
CA ILE A 29 4.09 -6.29 7.58
C ILE A 29 4.42 -6.82 6.19
N LEU A 30 5.69 -6.80 5.79
CA LEU A 30 6.13 -7.30 4.49
C LEU A 30 5.89 -8.80 4.34
N HIS A 31 6.08 -9.58 5.40
CA HIS A 31 5.83 -11.02 5.38
C HIS A 31 4.34 -11.34 5.15
N GLU A 32 3.46 -10.73 5.94
CA GLU A 32 2.00 -10.92 5.85
C GLU A 32 1.46 -10.44 4.50
N ALA A 33 1.86 -9.22 4.07
CA ALA A 33 1.44 -8.68 2.78
C ALA A 33 1.86 -9.61 1.63
N ARG A 34 3.10 -10.13 1.67
CA ARG A 34 3.59 -11.08 0.65
C ARG A 34 2.81 -12.40 0.68
N ALA A 35 2.45 -12.91 1.85
CA ALA A 35 1.67 -14.14 1.97
C ALA A 35 0.30 -13.99 1.30
N ILE A 36 -0.40 -12.89 1.57
CA ILE A 36 -1.70 -12.57 0.98
C ILE A 36 -1.56 -12.37 -0.54
N LEU A 37 -0.65 -11.51 -0.99
CA LEU A 37 -0.48 -11.17 -2.41
C LEU A 37 -0.13 -12.40 -3.27
N LYS A 38 0.59 -13.40 -2.71
CA LYS A 38 0.90 -14.65 -3.41
C LYS A 38 -0.31 -15.55 -3.66
N THR A 39 -1.36 -15.42 -2.86
CA THR A 39 -2.58 -16.21 -3.03
C THR A 39 -3.55 -15.61 -4.04
N LEU A 40 -3.35 -14.35 -4.42
CA LEU A 40 -4.22 -13.66 -5.37
C LEU A 40 -3.87 -14.01 -6.82
N PRO A 41 -4.86 -14.07 -7.72
CA PRO A 41 -4.61 -14.25 -9.14
C PRO A 41 -3.93 -13.01 -9.75
N ASN A 42 -3.23 -13.21 -10.87
CA ASN A 42 -2.65 -12.09 -11.63
C ASN A 42 -3.69 -11.09 -12.15
N ASN A 43 -4.92 -11.56 -12.37
CA ASN A 43 -6.05 -10.73 -12.78
C ASN A 43 -7.11 -10.76 -11.66
N ASN A 44 -7.20 -9.66 -10.92
CA ASN A 44 -8.19 -9.48 -9.87
C ASN A 44 -9.46 -8.88 -10.46
N ARG A 45 -10.59 -9.55 -10.25
CA ARG A 45 -11.92 -9.05 -10.64
C ARG A 45 -12.60 -8.48 -9.41
N ILE A 46 -13.13 -7.27 -9.54
CA ILE A 46 -13.87 -6.59 -8.48
C ILE A 46 -15.32 -6.47 -8.93
N ASP A 47 -16.23 -6.89 -8.07
CA ASP A 47 -17.66 -6.73 -8.29
C ASP A 47 -18.11 -5.37 -7.74
N LEU A 48 -18.56 -4.50 -8.65
CA LEU A 48 -19.04 -3.16 -8.31
C LEU A 48 -20.50 -3.14 -7.88
N SER A 49 -21.24 -4.25 -7.95
CA SER A 49 -22.65 -4.27 -7.56
C SER A 49 -22.87 -4.00 -6.07
N ILE A 50 -21.85 -4.27 -5.25
CA ILE A 50 -21.84 -4.05 -3.79
C ILE A 50 -21.18 -2.70 -3.43
N LEU A 51 -20.46 -2.09 -4.38
CA LEU A 51 -19.64 -0.90 -4.13
C LEU A 51 -20.27 0.32 -4.78
N HIS A 52 -20.44 1.40 -4.01
CA HIS A 52 -20.93 2.66 -4.57
C HIS A 52 -19.87 3.35 -5.43
N HIS A 53 -18.60 3.27 -5.03
CA HIS A 53 -17.47 3.90 -5.72
C HIS A 53 -16.15 3.19 -5.38
N ILE A 54 -15.15 3.36 -6.26
CA ILE A 54 -13.76 2.95 -6.05
C ILE A 54 -12.85 4.09 -6.49
N TYR A 55 -11.78 4.33 -5.73
CA TYR A 55 -10.72 5.26 -6.11
C TYR A 55 -9.57 4.53 -6.80
N ILE A 56 -9.26 4.89 -8.04
CA ILE A 56 -8.08 4.41 -8.76
C ILE A 56 -7.01 5.51 -8.71
N ILE A 57 -5.88 5.20 -8.10
CA ILE A 57 -4.75 6.11 -7.90
C ILE A 57 -3.60 5.65 -8.80
N GLY A 58 -2.95 6.60 -9.47
CA GLY A 58 -1.76 6.36 -10.28
C GLY A 58 -0.50 6.17 -9.44
N ASP A 59 0.63 6.57 -9.99
CA ASP A 59 1.92 6.57 -9.31
C ASP A 59 1.95 7.55 -8.14
N LEU A 60 2.65 7.17 -7.07
CA LEU A 60 2.94 8.07 -5.95
C LEU A 60 4.44 8.28 -5.75
N HIS A 61 5.28 7.42 -6.31
CA HIS A 61 6.75 7.50 -6.23
C HIS A 61 7.31 7.77 -4.82
N GLY A 62 6.71 7.17 -3.79
CA GLY A 62 7.15 7.32 -2.40
C GLY A 62 6.77 8.65 -1.74
N GLN A 63 5.90 9.45 -2.35
CA GLN A 63 5.38 10.69 -1.78
C GLN A 63 4.29 10.41 -0.74
N LEU A 64 4.72 10.14 0.50
CA LEU A 64 3.79 9.85 1.62
C LEU A 64 2.81 11.00 1.91
N ALA A 65 3.24 12.25 1.71
CA ALA A 65 2.39 13.41 1.94
C ALA A 65 1.16 13.40 1.02
N ASP A 66 1.33 13.03 -0.25
CA ASP A 66 0.24 12.94 -1.22
C ASP A 66 -0.71 11.81 -0.88
N LEU A 67 -0.18 10.65 -0.46
CA LEU A 67 -1.01 9.54 0.04
C LEU A 67 -1.89 9.97 1.21
N LEU A 68 -1.31 10.68 2.19
CA LEU A 68 -2.06 11.20 3.34
C LEU A 68 -3.09 12.24 2.92
N HIS A 69 -2.76 13.11 1.96
CA HIS A 69 -3.69 14.08 1.41
C HIS A 69 -4.90 13.40 0.74
N ILE A 70 -4.67 12.37 -0.07
CA ILE A 70 -5.72 11.59 -0.71
C ILE A 70 -6.65 10.96 0.33
N PHE A 71 -6.12 10.34 1.38
CA PHE A 71 -6.94 9.76 2.45
C PHE A 71 -7.69 10.81 3.27
N ASN A 72 -7.11 11.99 3.48
CA ASN A 72 -7.82 13.08 4.17
C ASN A 72 -8.97 13.63 3.32
N ALA A 73 -8.82 13.68 1.99
CA ALA A 73 -9.84 14.16 1.07
C ALA A 73 -10.96 13.14 0.82
N ASN A 74 -10.60 11.86 0.64
CA ASN A 74 -11.49 10.81 0.16
C ASN A 74 -11.92 9.82 1.24
N GLY A 75 -11.40 9.95 2.47
CA GLY A 75 -11.61 9.02 3.56
C GLY A 75 -10.56 7.90 3.63
N LEU A 76 -10.56 7.14 4.72
CA LEU A 76 -9.66 6.00 4.90
C LEU A 76 -10.18 4.75 4.15
N PRO A 77 -9.29 3.81 3.76
CA PRO A 77 -9.70 2.54 3.17
C PRO A 77 -10.64 1.77 4.09
N ALA A 78 -11.80 1.36 3.55
CA ALA A 78 -12.83 0.60 4.25
C ALA A 78 -13.57 -0.32 3.26
N ILE A 79 -14.51 -1.13 3.76
CA ILE A 79 -15.29 -2.07 2.93
C ILE A 79 -16.09 -1.32 1.86
N ASP A 80 -16.65 -0.17 2.23
CA ASP A 80 -17.44 0.76 1.40
C ASP A 80 -16.58 1.85 0.73
N ASN A 81 -15.27 1.90 1.03
CA ASN A 81 -14.35 2.91 0.51
C ASN A 81 -13.05 2.26 0.01
N GLN A 82 -13.10 1.71 -1.21
CA GLN A 82 -12.01 0.92 -1.76
C GLN A 82 -11.04 1.74 -2.62
N TYR A 83 -9.77 1.33 -2.58
CA TYR A 83 -8.68 1.96 -3.32
C TYR A 83 -7.92 0.93 -4.17
N ILE A 84 -7.60 1.32 -5.39
CA ILE A 84 -6.67 0.60 -6.27
C ILE A 84 -5.49 1.53 -6.52
N PHE A 85 -4.30 1.11 -6.14
CA PHE A 85 -3.05 1.78 -6.50
C PHE A 85 -2.48 1.08 -7.72
N ASN A 86 -2.49 1.76 -8.87
CA ASN A 86 -2.08 1.19 -10.16
C ASN A 86 -0.55 1.11 -10.35
N GLY A 87 0.21 1.32 -9.27
CA GLY A 87 1.65 1.09 -9.22
C GLY A 87 2.50 2.03 -10.08
N ASP A 88 3.76 2.12 -9.67
CA ASP A 88 4.97 2.44 -10.41
C ASP A 88 6.15 1.97 -9.55
#